data_AF-A0A7J4TK14-F1
#
_entry.id   AF-A0A7J4TK14-F1
#
_cell.length_a   1.000
_cell.length_b   1.000
_cell.length_c   1.000
_cell.angle_alpha   90.00
_cell.angle_beta   90.00
_cell.angle_gamma   90.00
#
_symmetry.space_group_name_H-M   'P 1'
#
loop_
_entity.id
_entity.type
_entity.pdbx_description
1 polymer ?
#
loop_
_entity_poly.entity_id
_entity_poly.type
_entity_poly.pdbx_seq_one_letter_code
_entity_poly.pdbx_strand_id
1 'polypeptide(L)'
;YAGSSSLSGRIGFKIKPRKKAMGICTSSGTVGHSISFGQADSVTVFASSASVADALATSIANGATGQGEVELVENCLAKAEEFREHFQGVLVVVEESAGTVGKIPDLVETDKKVVLGDLFDVY
;
A
#
# COMPACT_ATOMS: atom_id res chain seq x y z
N TYR A 1 3.73 -6.68 -2.67
CA TYR A 1 4.37 -7.85 -2.07
C TYR A 1 4.41 -7.60 -0.58
N ALA A 2 3.76 -8.45 0.21
CA ALA A 2 3.57 -8.24 1.66
C ALA A 2 4.41 -9.23 2.49
N GLY A 3 5.57 -9.65 1.95
CA GLY A 3 6.53 -10.48 2.68
C GLY A 3 6.01 -11.86 3.03
N SER A 4 6.13 -12.22 4.31
CA SER A 4 5.70 -13.51 4.88
C SER A 4 4.21 -13.60 5.18
N SER A 5 3.44 -12.53 4.97
CA SER A 5 1.97 -12.57 5.12
C SER A 5 1.36 -13.66 4.24
N SER A 6 0.35 -14.35 4.78
CA SER A 6 -0.44 -15.37 4.08
C SER A 6 -1.12 -14.85 2.80
N LEU A 7 -1.27 -13.52 2.69
CA LEU A 7 -1.86 -12.82 1.55
C LEU A 7 -0.84 -12.44 0.46
N SER A 8 0.46 -12.60 0.73
CA SER A 8 1.53 -12.21 -0.18
C SER A 8 1.51 -13.02 -1.49
N GLY A 9 1.38 -12.33 -2.62
CA GLY A 9 1.26 -12.94 -3.95
C GLY A 9 -0.12 -13.54 -4.26
N ARG A 10 -1.07 -13.47 -3.32
CA ARG A 10 -2.44 -13.96 -3.49
C ARG A 10 -3.45 -12.87 -3.79
N ILE A 11 -3.13 -11.62 -3.50
CA ILE A 11 -4.02 -10.48 -3.72
C ILE A 11 -3.29 -9.41 -4.53
N GLY A 12 -3.98 -8.87 -5.53
CA GLY A 12 -3.52 -7.79 -6.37
C GLY A 12 -4.61 -6.75 -6.63
N PHE A 13 -4.21 -5.63 -7.23
CA PHE A 13 -5.12 -4.56 -7.62
C PHE A 13 -5.42 -4.63 -9.12
N LYS A 14 -6.68 -4.74 -9.50
CA LYS A 14 -7.08 -4.71 -10.91
C LYS A 14 -7.12 -3.27 -11.41
N ILE A 15 -6.07 -2.89 -12.12
CA ILE A 15 -5.99 -1.58 -12.78
C ILE A 15 -6.68 -1.66 -14.14
N LYS A 16 -7.85 -1.02 -14.28
CA LYS A 16 -8.54 -0.89 -15.57
C LYS A 16 -7.75 0.04 -16.50
N PRO A 17 -7.86 -0.07 -17.84
CA PRO A 17 -7.25 0.89 -18.76
C PRO A 17 -7.64 2.34 -18.45
N ARG A 18 -6.69 3.27 -18.48
CA ARG A 18 -6.91 4.68 -18.14
C ARG A 18 -6.26 5.60 -19.17
N LYS A 19 -6.88 6.76 -19.39
CA LYS A 19 -6.33 7.83 -20.24
C LYS A 19 -5.19 8.60 -19.57
N LYS A 20 -5.16 8.63 -18.23
CA LYS A 20 -4.13 9.29 -17.43
C LYS A 20 -3.39 8.26 -16.60
N ALA A 21 -2.07 8.43 -16.48
CA ALA A 21 -1.24 7.61 -15.61
C ALA A 21 -1.72 7.68 -14.15
N MET A 22 -1.41 6.62 -13.40
CA MET A 22 -1.68 6.53 -11.97
C MET A 22 -0.36 6.24 -11.26
N GLY A 23 -0.04 7.03 -10.24
CA GLY A 23 1.03 6.69 -9.31
C GLY A 23 0.54 5.66 -8.31
N ILE A 24 1.33 4.61 -8.09
CA ILE A 24 1.09 3.59 -7.07
C ILE A 24 2.41 3.39 -6.35
N CYS A 25 2.43 3.61 -5.04
CA CYS A 25 3.58 3.26 -4.21
C CYS A 25 3.11 2.47 -2.99
N THR A 26 3.97 1.58 -2.51
CA THR A 26 3.77 0.84 -1.26
C THR A 26 4.98 1.04 -0.37
N SER A 27 4.75 1.51 0.85
CA SER A 27 5.75 1.48 1.93
C SER A 27 5.48 0.27 2.80
N SER A 28 6.51 -0.48 3.18
CA SER A 28 6.41 -1.68 4.01
C SER A 28 7.44 -1.68 5.13
N GLY A 29 7.00 -1.87 6.38
CA GLY A 29 7.89 -1.91 7.55
C GLY A 29 8.40 -3.31 7.92
N THR A 30 7.71 -4.37 7.49
CA THR A 30 8.01 -5.76 7.86
C THR A 30 8.63 -6.60 6.74
N VAL A 31 8.85 -6.01 5.56
CA VAL A 31 9.29 -6.74 4.36
C VAL A 31 10.47 -6.05 3.66
N GLY A 32 11.68 -6.40 4.08
CA GLY A 32 12.93 -5.94 3.44
C GLY A 32 13.57 -4.72 4.12
N HIS A 33 14.85 -4.47 3.84
CA HIS A 33 15.78 -3.53 4.50
C HIS A 33 15.40 -2.03 4.49
N SER A 34 14.14 -1.66 4.24
CA SER A 34 13.69 -0.27 4.33
C SER A 34 13.18 0.03 5.73
N ILE A 35 13.85 0.95 6.41
CA ILE A 35 13.52 1.42 7.75
C ILE A 35 12.31 2.37 7.65
N SER A 36 11.10 1.88 7.93
CA SER A 36 9.97 2.74 8.32
C SER A 36 9.85 2.74 9.85
N PHE A 37 9.56 3.91 10.45
CA PHE A 37 9.50 4.03 11.92
C PHE A 37 8.15 3.58 12.51
N GLY A 38 7.13 3.39 11.68
CA GLY A 38 5.81 2.89 12.10
C GLY A 38 5.68 1.37 12.01
N GLN A 39 4.71 0.81 12.75
CA GLN A 39 4.45 -0.63 12.82
C GLN A 39 3.54 -1.17 11.71
N ALA A 40 3.27 -0.38 10.65
CA ALA A 40 2.44 -0.85 9.54
C ALA A 40 3.19 -1.85 8.66
N ASP A 41 2.53 -2.97 8.35
CA ASP A 41 3.09 -3.98 7.45
C ASP A 41 3.18 -3.45 6.02
N SER A 42 2.11 -2.75 5.59
CA SER A 42 2.05 -2.16 4.27
C SER A 42 1.08 -0.99 4.22
N VAL A 43 1.52 0.11 3.61
CA VAL A 43 0.67 1.23 3.20
C VAL A 43 0.80 1.42 1.70
N THR A 44 -0.28 1.17 0.96
CA THR A 44 -0.34 1.37 -0.49
C THR A 44 -1.16 2.62 -0.81
N VAL A 45 -0.58 3.54 -1.57
CA VAL A 45 -1.22 4.81 -1.97
C VAL A 45 -1.41 4.85 -3.48
N PHE A 46 -2.60 5.26 -3.92
CA PHE A 46 -2.95 5.49 -5.32
C PHE A 46 -3.13 6.99 -5.56
N ALA A 47 -2.26 7.62 -6.34
CA ALA A 47 -2.26 9.06 -6.58
C ALA A 47 -2.18 9.42 -8.08
N SER A 48 -2.20 10.71 -8.40
CA SER A 48 -2.04 11.22 -9.77
C SER A 48 -0.59 11.15 -10.27
N SER A 49 0.40 11.11 -9.38
CA SER A 49 1.81 10.94 -9.70
C SER A 49 2.48 9.93 -8.77
N ALA A 50 3.54 9.27 -9.26
CA ALA A 50 4.30 8.30 -8.49
C ALA A 50 5.03 8.92 -7.30
N SER A 51 5.59 10.13 -7.47
CA SER A 51 6.28 10.85 -6.40
C SER A 51 5.37 11.24 -5.24
N VAL A 52 4.11 11.64 -5.53
CA VAL A 52 3.13 11.91 -4.48
C VAL A 52 2.72 10.62 -3.77
N ALA A 53 2.48 9.54 -4.52
CA ALA A 53 2.17 8.25 -3.92
C ALA A 53 3.28 7.77 -2.97
N ASP A 54 4.55 7.92 -3.36
CA ASP A 54 5.72 7.51 -2.58
C ASP A 54 5.90 8.31 -1.29
N ALA A 55 5.85 9.64 -1.39
CA ALA A 55 5.95 10.53 -0.23
C ALA A 55 4.83 10.27 0.78
N LEU A 56 3.59 10.10 0.29
CA LEU A 56 2.43 9.82 1.14
C LEU A 56 2.49 8.41 1.76
N ALA A 57 2.90 7.39 1.01
CA ALA A 57 3.02 6.03 1.55
C ALA A 57 3.98 6.00 2.73
N THR A 58 5.12 6.70 2.62
CA THR A 58 6.09 6.84 3.72
C THR A 58 5.52 7.64 4.89
N SER A 59 4.89 8.79 4.62
CA SER A 59 4.33 9.66 5.67
C SER A 59 3.22 8.98 6.48
N ILE A 60 2.30 8.28 5.78
CA ILE A 60 1.18 7.57 6.40
C ILE A 60 1.68 6.35 7.18
N ALA A 61 2.63 5.59 6.64
CA ALA A 61 3.23 4.45 7.34
C ALA A 61 3.89 4.86 8.66
N ASN A 62 4.56 6.01 8.70
CA ASN A 62 5.14 6.54 9.95
C ASN A 62 4.07 6.98 10.98
N GLY A 63 2.81 7.11 10.58
CA GLY A 63 1.67 7.33 11.46
C GLY A 63 1.17 6.06 12.17
N ALA A 64 1.72 4.88 11.85
CA ALA A 64 1.39 3.62 12.50
C ALA A 64 2.01 3.54 13.91
N THR A 65 1.43 4.29 14.85
CA THR A 65 1.80 4.34 16.27
C THR A 65 0.60 3.93 17.11
N GLY A 66 0.82 3.33 18.29
CA GLY A 66 -0.26 2.85 19.16
C GLY A 66 -0.01 1.46 19.73
N GLN A 67 -1.03 0.90 20.38
CA GLN A 67 -1.05 -0.44 20.95
C GLN A 67 -2.15 -1.28 20.29
N GLY A 68 -1.74 -2.31 19.55
CA GLY A 68 -2.64 -3.25 18.89
C GLY A 68 -2.99 -2.84 17.46
N GLU A 69 -3.30 -3.84 16.64
CA GLU A 69 -3.50 -3.72 15.19
C GLU A 69 -4.58 -2.71 14.78
N VAL A 70 -5.70 -2.64 15.52
CA VAL A 70 -6.82 -1.74 15.19
C VAL A 70 -6.43 -0.28 15.37
N GLU A 71 -5.79 0.07 16.50
CA GLU A 71 -5.37 1.45 16.78
C GLU A 71 -4.31 1.91 15.76
N LEU A 72 -3.38 1.01 15.40
CA LEU A 72 -2.37 1.27 14.38
C LEU A 72 -3.01 1.60 13.03
N VAL A 73 -4.01 0.81 12.60
CA VAL A 73 -4.77 1.08 11.37
C VAL A 73 -5.50 2.41 11.46
N GLU A 74 -6.25 2.66 12.54
CA GLU A 74 -7.00 3.90 12.73
C GLU A 74 -6.11 5.14 12.68
N ASN A 75 -4.94 5.11 13.30
CA ASN A 75 -3.98 6.21 13.27
C ASN A 75 -3.41 6.46 11.88
N CYS A 76 -3.12 5.41 11.11
CA CYS A 76 -2.75 5.56 9.71
C CYS A 76 -3.90 6.15 8.86
N LEU A 77 -5.14 5.71 9.06
CA LEU A 77 -6.28 6.25 8.33
C LEU A 77 -6.54 7.71 8.69
N ALA A 78 -6.44 8.08 9.96
CA ALA A 78 -6.52 9.46 10.42
C ALA A 78 -5.43 10.31 9.77
N LYS A 79 -4.19 9.80 9.71
CA LYS A 79 -3.09 10.47 9.02
C LYS A 79 -3.34 10.62 7.51
N ALA A 80 -3.94 9.62 6.88
CA ALA A 80 -4.31 9.68 5.47
C ALA A 80 -5.38 10.75 5.21
N GLU A 81 -6.36 10.94 6.10
CA GLU A 81 -7.39 11.97 5.95
C GLU A 81 -6.80 13.40 5.93
N GLU A 82 -5.68 13.67 6.60
CA GLU A 82 -4.96 14.95 6.49
C GLU A 82 -4.53 15.28 5.05
N PHE A 83 -4.34 14.27 4.20
CA PHE A 83 -3.87 14.40 2.81
C PHE A 83 -4.94 14.05 1.78
N ARG A 84 -6.22 14.06 2.16
CA ARG A 84 -7.33 13.50 1.37
C ARG A 84 -7.42 14.02 -0.08
N GLU A 85 -7.01 15.26 -0.34
CA GLU A 85 -7.04 15.88 -1.66
C GLU A 85 -5.90 15.44 -2.59
N HIS A 86 -4.86 14.78 -2.06
CA HIS A 86 -3.64 14.45 -2.78
C HIS A 86 -3.59 13.00 -3.31
N PHE A 87 -4.58 12.17 -2.97
CA PHE A 87 -4.66 10.79 -3.44
C PHE A 87 -6.09 10.38 -3.85
N GLN A 88 -6.17 9.31 -4.63
CA GLN A 88 -7.41 8.65 -5.03
C GLN A 88 -7.86 7.65 -3.96
N GLY A 89 -6.95 6.81 -3.47
CA GLY A 89 -7.20 5.91 -2.35
C GLY A 89 -5.94 5.47 -1.63
N VAL A 90 -6.11 4.97 -0.42
CA VAL A 90 -5.07 4.37 0.43
C VAL A 90 -5.59 3.04 0.96
N LEU A 91 -4.71 2.03 1.00
CA LEU A 91 -4.90 0.79 1.74
C LEU A 91 -3.82 0.71 2.82
N VAL A 92 -4.22 0.47 4.05
CA VAL A 92 -3.35 0.19 5.20
C VAL A 92 -3.60 -1.24 5.63
N VAL A 93 -2.53 -1.99 5.88
CA VAL A 93 -2.57 -3.35 6.43
C VAL A 93 -1.62 -3.43 7.63
N VAL A 94 -2.13 -3.97 8.73
CA VAL A 94 -1.39 -4.23 9.97
C VAL A 94 -1.89 -5.57 10.51
N GLU A 95 -1.03 -6.58 10.56
CA GLU A 95 -1.35 -7.95 10.96
C GLU A 95 -2.58 -8.51 10.23
N GLU A 96 -3.68 -8.79 10.95
CA GLU A 96 -4.93 -9.32 10.40
C GLU A 96 -5.97 -8.21 10.13
N SER A 97 -5.59 -6.96 10.41
CA SER A 97 -6.42 -5.78 10.25
C SER A 97 -6.05 -4.99 9.00
N ALA A 98 -7.07 -4.44 8.33
CA ALA A 98 -6.88 -3.58 7.17
C ALA A 98 -7.91 -2.46 7.13
N GLY A 99 -7.52 -1.33 6.56
CA GLY A 99 -8.35 -0.14 6.43
C GLY A 99 -8.11 0.58 5.11
N THR A 100 -9.12 1.32 4.64
CA THR A 100 -9.02 2.09 3.39
C THR A 100 -9.56 3.50 3.53
N VAL A 101 -8.89 4.46 2.88
CA VAL A 101 -9.42 5.82 2.68
C VAL A 101 -9.60 6.06 1.18
N GLY A 102 -10.70 6.71 0.81
CA GLY A 102 -10.98 7.04 -0.59
C GLY A 102 -11.31 5.82 -1.45
N LYS A 103 -10.96 5.88 -2.73
CA LYS A 103 -11.28 4.86 -3.73
C LYS A 103 -10.04 4.09 -4.14
N ILE A 104 -9.94 2.84 -3.69
CA ILE A 104 -8.94 1.89 -4.16
C ILE A 104 -9.44 1.11 -5.39
N PRO A 105 -8.55 0.56 -6.24
CA PRO A 105 -8.94 -0.36 -7.31
C PRO A 105 -9.55 -1.65 -6.77
N ASP A 106 -10.27 -2.38 -7.63
CA ASP A 106 -10.87 -3.67 -7.30
C ASP A 106 -9.77 -4.65 -6.85
N LEU A 107 -9.91 -5.22 -5.66
CA LEU A 107 -9.05 -6.30 -5.19
C LEU A 107 -9.40 -7.57 -5.95
N VAL A 108 -8.37 -8.28 -6.41
CA VAL A 108 -8.51 -9.55 -7.11
C VAL A 108 -7.57 -10.58 -6.51
N GLU A 109 -8.05 -11.82 -6.45
CA GLU A 109 -7.20 -12.95 -6.15
C GLU A 109 -6.24 -13.21 -7.32
N THR A 110 -5.01 -13.59 -7.00
CA THR A 110 -3.97 -13.92 -7.97
C THR A 110 -3.32 -15.23 -7.55
N ASP A 111 -3.14 -16.12 -8.51
CA ASP A 111 -2.38 -17.35 -8.42
C ASP A 111 -0.93 -17.18 -8.91
N LYS A 112 -0.56 -15.95 -9.29
CA LYS A 112 0.71 -15.62 -9.94
C LYS A 112 1.65 -14.92 -8.97
N LYS A 113 2.55 -15.69 -8.37
CA LYS A 113 3.73 -15.17 -7.66
C LYS A 113 4.85 -14.86 -8.66
N VAL A 114 4.52 -14.03 -9.65
CA VAL A 114 5.40 -13.73 -10.79
C VAL A 114 5.86 -12.28 -10.64
N VAL A 115 7.16 -12.07 -10.48
CA VAL A 115 7.72 -10.71 -10.46
C VAL A 115 7.99 -10.26 -11.89
N LEU A 116 8.10 -8.95 -12.13
CA LEU A 116 8.23 -8.41 -13.49
C LEU A 116 9.39 -9.05 -14.29
N GLY A 117 10.46 -9.44 -13.60
CA GLY A 117 11.62 -10.13 -14.20
C GLY A 117 11.35 -11.56 -14.68
N ASP A 118 10.26 -12.19 -14.25
CA ASP A 118 9.83 -13.51 -14.75
C ASP A 118 8.91 -13.37 -15.99
N LEU A 119 8.34 -12.18 -16.20
CA LEU A 119 7.32 -11.93 -17.23
C LEU A 119 7.89 -11.30 -18.50
N PHE A 120 9.04 -10.64 -18.38
CA PHE A 120 9.78 -10.02 -19.46
C PHE A 120 11.24 -10.46 -19.36
N ASP A 121 11.78 -11.06 -20.42
CA ASP A 121 13.23 -11.17 -20.56
C ASP A 121 13.78 -9.74 -20.62
N VAL A 122 14.27 -9.25 -19.49
CA VAL A 122 14.94 -7.95 -19.40
C VAL A 122 16.32 -8.14 -20.04
N TYR A 123 16.38 -7.96 -21.36
CA TYR A 123 17.62 -7.82 -22.13
C TYR A 123 18.19 -6.41 -22.01
#